data_AF-A0A171KSL9-F1
#
_entry.id   AF-A0A171KSL9-F1
#
_cell.length_a   1.000
_cell.length_b   1.000
_cell.length_c   1.000
_cell.angle_alpha   90.00
_cell.angle_beta   90.00
_cell.angle_gamma   90.00
#
_symmetry.space_group_name_H-M   'P 1'
#
loop_
_entity.id
_entity.type
_entity.pdbx_description
1 polymer ?
#
loop_
_entity_poly.entity_id
_entity_poly.type
_entity_poly.pdbx_seq_one_letter_code
_entity_poly.pdbx_strand_id
1 'polypeptide(L)'
;MQHRRKPEPVFRSLKHRQNVARLPCICCGRWGRSQAAHLNLLALGKGKGVKVSDALLIPLCADDVGIRGCHHKLDQGAAYDKATSAALQIQWLQETRTRLMTLGDWPAEAEKDIEKFLNTYLARQ
;
A
#
# COMPACT_ATOMS: atom_id res chain seq x y z
N MET A 1 -10.28 27.92 -22.29
CA MET A 1 -10.36 26.70 -21.46
C MET A 1 -8.95 26.30 -21.08
N GLN A 2 -8.57 26.36 -19.81
CA GLN A 2 -7.21 25.96 -19.40
C GLN A 2 -7.12 24.44 -19.50
N HIS A 3 -6.27 23.91 -20.38
CA HIS A 3 -5.99 22.48 -20.41
C HIS A 3 -5.31 22.09 -19.11
N ARG A 4 -6.06 21.47 -18.20
CA ARG A 4 -5.50 20.89 -16.99
C ARG A 4 -4.59 19.74 -17.40
N ARG A 5 -3.29 19.89 -17.15
CA ARG A 5 -2.27 18.89 -17.49
C ARG A 5 -2.69 17.53 -16.93
N LYS A 6 -2.69 16.49 -17.78
CA LYS A 6 -2.96 15.11 -17.36
C LYS A 6 -1.95 14.74 -16.27
N PRO A 7 -2.38 14.19 -15.12
CA PRO A 7 -1.44 13.78 -14.09
C PRO A 7 -0.50 12.70 -14.65
N GLU A 8 0.75 12.76 -14.21
CA GLU A 8 1.76 11.74 -14.52
C GLU A 8 1.25 10.34 -14.15
N PRO A 9 1.49 9.33 -15.00
CA PRO A 9 1.13 7.96 -14.67
C PRO A 9 1.93 7.50 -13.44
N VAL A 10 1.23 6.89 -12.48
CA VAL A 10 1.84 6.26 -11.31
C VAL A 10 2.46 4.90 -11.66
N PHE A 11 3.38 4.42 -10.84
CA PHE A 11 3.97 3.09 -10.97
C PHE A 11 2.90 1.99 -10.86
N ARG A 12 2.88 1.07 -11.83
CA ARG A 12 1.94 -0.06 -11.92
C ARG A 12 2.70 -1.30 -12.40
N SER A 13 2.67 -2.39 -11.65
CA SER A 13 3.40 -3.61 -11.99
C SER A 13 2.71 -4.86 -11.47
N LEU A 14 2.41 -5.81 -12.37
CA LEU A 14 1.89 -7.12 -11.98
C LEU A 14 2.92 -7.92 -11.16
N LYS A 15 4.19 -7.90 -11.60
CA LYS A 15 5.29 -8.57 -10.90
C LYS A 15 5.44 -8.05 -9.48
N HIS A 16 5.41 -6.73 -9.28
CA HIS A 16 5.51 -6.16 -7.94
C HIS A 16 4.32 -6.54 -7.04
N ARG A 17 3.09 -6.51 -7.57
CA ARG A 17 1.90 -6.99 -6.84
C ARG A 17 2.02 -8.45 -6.41
N GLN A 18 2.55 -9.31 -7.27
CA GLN A 18 2.81 -10.71 -6.94
C GLN A 18 3.89 -10.84 -5.88
N ASN A 19 4.99 -10.09 -5.97
CA ASN A 19 6.06 -10.08 -4.98
C ASN A 19 5.53 -9.67 -3.60
N VAL A 20 4.72 -8.62 -3.51
CA VAL A 20 4.06 -8.21 -2.27
C VAL A 20 3.15 -9.33 -1.76
N ALA A 21 2.23 -9.86 -2.58
CA ALA A 21 1.27 -10.88 -2.16
C ALA A 21 1.91 -12.21 -1.69
N ARG A 22 3.18 -12.47 -2.01
CA ARG A 22 3.93 -13.66 -1.54
C ARG A 22 4.48 -13.52 -0.12
N LEU A 23 4.53 -12.30 0.43
CA LEU A 23 4.96 -12.05 1.79
C LEU A 23 3.88 -12.47 2.82
N PRO A 24 4.27 -12.80 4.06
CA PRO A 24 3.28 -13.01 5.13
C PRO A 24 2.49 -11.73 5.38
N CYS A 25 1.29 -11.87 5.93
CA CYS A 25 0.47 -10.73 6.32
C CYS A 25 1.25 -9.85 7.29
N ILE A 26 1.49 -8.59 6.94
CA ILE A 26 2.30 -7.67 7.76
C ILE A 26 1.61 -7.35 9.09
N CYS A 27 0.28 -7.43 9.16
CA CYS A 27 -0.49 -7.15 10.37
C CYS A 27 -0.54 -8.34 11.34
N CYS A 28 -0.60 -9.59 10.87
CA CYS A 28 -0.83 -10.76 11.75
C CYS A 28 0.13 -11.94 11.53
N GLY A 29 1.11 -11.82 10.62
CA GLY A 29 2.12 -12.84 10.34
C GLY A 29 1.64 -14.05 9.53
N ARG A 30 0.36 -14.13 9.16
CA ARG A 30 -0.21 -15.28 8.42
C ARG A 30 0.45 -15.48 7.05
N TRP A 31 0.93 -16.69 6.78
CA TRP A 31 1.53 -17.08 5.49
C TRP A 31 0.51 -17.63 4.48
N GLY A 32 0.84 -17.53 3.19
CA GLY A 32 0.13 -18.21 2.09
C GLY A 32 -1.25 -17.65 1.70
N ARG A 33 -1.71 -16.59 2.35
CA ARG A 33 -3.06 -16.01 2.14
C ARG A 33 -3.05 -14.49 1.95
N SER A 34 -1.89 -13.88 1.77
CA SER A 34 -1.78 -12.43 1.57
C SER A 34 -2.26 -12.00 0.18
N GLN A 35 -2.82 -10.81 0.12
CA GLN A 35 -3.09 -10.05 -1.09
C GLN A 35 -2.27 -8.76 -1.04
N ALA A 36 -2.01 -8.18 -2.21
CA ALA A 36 -1.42 -6.87 -2.32
C ALA A 36 -2.50 -5.80 -2.08
N ALA A 37 -2.48 -5.20 -0.90
CA ALA A 37 -3.44 -4.19 -0.45
C ALA A 37 -2.84 -2.79 -0.61
N HIS A 38 -3.56 -1.85 -1.21
CA HIS A 38 -3.12 -0.45 -1.26
C HIS A 38 -3.35 0.22 0.10
N LEU A 39 -2.48 1.17 0.45
CA LEU A 39 -2.73 2.03 1.61
C LEU A 39 -4.03 2.82 1.46
N ASN A 40 -4.75 2.96 2.57
CA ASN A 40 -6.02 3.65 2.72
C ASN A 40 -5.88 5.10 3.20
N LEU A 41 -4.85 5.80 2.71
CA LEU A 41 -4.57 7.20 3.05
C LEU A 41 -5.00 8.14 1.92
N LEU A 42 -6.02 8.99 2.19
CA LEU A 42 -6.55 9.95 1.21
C LEU A 42 -5.46 10.86 0.62
N ALA A 43 -4.50 11.28 1.44
CA ALA A 43 -3.40 12.14 1.02
C ALA A 43 -2.41 11.49 0.04
N LEU A 44 -2.45 10.16 -0.13
CA LEU A 44 -1.66 9.41 -1.12
C LEU A 44 -2.41 9.18 -2.45
N GLY A 45 -3.42 10.00 -2.74
CA GLY A 45 -4.16 9.94 -4.01
C GLY A 45 -5.32 8.94 -4.03
N LYS A 46 -5.79 8.46 -2.87
CA LYS A 46 -7.01 7.65 -2.79
C LYS A 46 -8.24 8.55 -3.00
N GLY A 47 -8.88 8.42 -4.16
CA GLY A 47 -10.10 9.16 -4.54
C GLY A 47 -10.84 8.46 -5.68
N LYS A 48 -12.14 8.74 -5.86
CA LYS A 48 -12.95 8.11 -6.92
C LYS A 48 -12.29 8.33 -8.30
N GLY A 49 -11.98 7.24 -9.01
CA GLY A 49 -11.39 7.27 -10.35
C GLY A 49 -9.87 7.50 -10.40
N VAL A 50 -9.19 7.63 -9.26
CA VAL A 50 -7.72 7.79 -9.22
C VAL A 50 -7.07 6.43 -8.99
N LYS A 51 -6.19 6.03 -9.91
CA LYS A 51 -5.36 4.83 -9.73
C LYS A 51 -4.28 5.12 -8.71
N VAL A 52 -4.21 4.32 -7.66
CA VAL A 52 -3.14 4.39 -6.65
C VAL A 52 -1.89 3.65 -7.19
N SER A 53 -0.71 4.16 -6.85
CA SER A 53 0.55 3.53 -7.21
C SER A 53 0.68 2.14 -6.59
N ASP A 54 1.20 1.18 -7.35
CA ASP A 54 1.59 -0.13 -6.81
C ASP A 54 2.79 -0.02 -5.86
N ALA A 55 3.49 1.12 -5.80
CA ALA A 55 4.53 1.35 -4.81
C ALA A 55 3.99 1.44 -3.37
N LEU A 56 2.67 1.66 -3.20
CA LEU A 56 1.99 1.84 -1.93
C LEU A 56 1.23 0.57 -1.50
N LEU A 57 1.81 -0.59 -1.78
CA LEU A 57 1.22 -1.89 -1.49
C LEU A 57 1.81 -2.52 -0.23
N ILE A 58 0.97 -3.17 0.56
CA ILE A 58 1.33 -3.98 1.73
C ILE A 58 0.70 -5.37 1.64
N PRO A 59 1.34 -6.43 2.19
CA PRO A 59 0.78 -7.76 2.20
C PRO A 59 -0.20 -7.92 3.35
N LEU A 60 -1.48 -8.12 3.05
CA LEU A 60 -2.51 -8.38 4.07
C LEU A 60 -3.30 -9.64 3.74
N CYS A 61 -3.57 -10.46 4.76
CA CYS A 61 -4.33 -11.69 4.54
C CYS A 61 -5.77 -11.39 4.07
N ALA A 62 -6.20 -12.17 3.09
CA ALA A 62 -7.59 -12.23 2.65
C ALA A 62 -8.48 -12.90 3.70
N ASP A 63 -9.79 -12.80 3.49
CA ASP A 63 -10.78 -13.54 4.26
C ASP A 63 -10.59 -15.06 4.08
N ASP A 64 -11.03 -15.79 5.10
CA ASP A 64 -11.06 -17.25 5.14
C ASP A 64 -12.40 -17.73 5.67
N VAL A 65 -12.66 -19.04 5.60
CA VAL A 65 -13.90 -19.64 6.10
C VAL A 65 -14.04 -19.33 7.59
N GLY A 66 -15.04 -18.52 7.93
CA GLY A 66 -15.32 -18.09 9.31
C GLY A 66 -14.36 -17.05 9.89
N ILE A 67 -13.36 -16.56 9.14
CA ILE A 67 -12.36 -15.62 9.64
C ILE A 67 -12.22 -14.41 8.72
N ARG A 68 -12.49 -13.22 9.26
CA ARG A 68 -12.24 -11.95 8.56
C ARG A 68 -10.73 -11.64 8.52
N GLY A 69 -10.20 -11.46 7.32
CA GLY A 69 -8.81 -11.14 7.04
C GLY A 69 -8.44 -9.69 7.32
N CYS A 70 -7.13 -9.43 7.46
CA CYS A 70 -6.61 -8.09 7.75
C CYS A 70 -6.84 -7.11 6.59
N HIS A 71 -6.83 -7.59 5.35
CA HIS A 71 -7.06 -6.73 4.18
C HIS A 71 -8.46 -6.10 4.25
N HIS A 72 -9.49 -6.92 4.45
CA HIS A 72 -10.86 -6.45 4.58
C HIS A 72 -11.03 -5.51 5.78
N LYS A 73 -10.44 -5.84 6.93
CA LYS A 73 -10.51 -4.99 8.14
C LYS A 73 -9.93 -3.60 7.89
N LEU A 74 -8.83 -3.51 7.15
CA LEU A 74 -8.23 -2.23 6.77
C LEU A 74 -9.16 -1.42 5.85
N ASP A 75 -9.81 -2.08 4.90
CA ASP A 75 -10.73 -1.43 3.95
C ASP A 75 -11.98 -0.85 4.59
N GLN A 76 -12.49 -1.49 5.64
CA GLN A 76 -13.63 -0.97 6.40
C GLN A 76 -13.27 0.24 7.28
N GLY A 77 -11.99 0.44 7.61
CA GLY A 77 -11.51 1.63 8.31
C GLY A 77 -11.97 1.79 9.76
N ALA A 78 -12.45 0.72 10.40
CA ALA A 78 -13.03 0.76 11.75
C ALA A 78 -12.14 0.16 12.85
N ALA A 79 -10.99 -0.41 12.49
CA ALA A 79 -10.12 -1.12 13.46
C ALA A 79 -9.29 -0.16 14.34
N TYR A 80 -9.00 1.04 13.86
CA TYR A 80 -8.14 2.03 14.53
C TYR A 80 -8.69 3.44 14.27
N ASP A 81 -8.35 4.40 15.15
CA ASP A 81 -8.54 5.81 14.82
C ASP A 81 -7.68 6.20 13.60
N LYS A 82 -8.01 7.34 13.00
CA LYS A 82 -7.40 7.78 11.73
C LYS A 82 -5.89 7.99 11.85
N ALA A 83 -5.39 8.52 12.96
CA ALA A 83 -3.97 8.81 13.14
C ALA A 83 -3.18 7.51 13.33
N THR A 84 -3.67 6.63 14.21
CA THR A 84 -3.07 5.30 14.44
C THR A 84 -3.08 4.46 13.17
N SER A 85 -4.21 4.44 12.45
CA SER A 85 -4.33 3.72 11.18
C SER A 85 -3.30 4.20 10.15
N ALA A 86 -3.02 5.51 10.10
CA ALA A 86 -2.04 6.04 9.18
C ALA A 86 -0.60 5.71 9.56
N ALA A 87 -0.25 5.83 10.84
CA ALA A 87 1.08 5.46 11.33
C ALA A 87 1.38 3.98 11.06
N LEU A 88 0.44 3.08 11.36
CA LEU A 88 0.58 1.64 11.11
C LEU A 88 0.79 1.34 9.62
N GLN A 89 0.02 1.97 8.75
CA GLN A 89 0.12 1.76 7.30
C GLN A 89 1.46 2.23 6.73
N ILE A 90 1.98 3.36 7.20
CA ILE A 90 3.30 3.86 6.80
C ILE A 90 4.40 2.90 7.29
N GLN A 91 4.31 2.46 8.55
CA GLN A 91 5.25 1.49 9.12
C GLN A 91 5.23 0.18 8.32
N TRP A 92 4.05 -0.39 8.07
CA TRP A 92 3.89 -1.62 7.29
C TRP A 92 4.43 -1.50 5.86
N LEU A 93 4.29 -0.32 5.24
CA LEU A 93 4.87 -0.06 3.92
C LEU A 93 6.40 -0.07 3.97
N GLN A 94 6.99 0.58 4.98
CA GLN A 94 8.45 0.59 5.17
C GLN A 94 9.02 -0.81 5.43
N GLU A 95 8.33 -1.61 6.24
CA GLU A 95 8.69 -3.02 6.50
C GLU A 95 8.58 -3.86 5.23
N THR A 96 7.50 -3.69 4.46
CA THR A 96 7.29 -4.37 3.16
C THR A 96 8.39 -4.02 2.17
N ARG A 97 8.71 -2.72 2.03
CA ARG A 97 9.81 -2.23 1.19
C ARG A 97 11.13 -2.86 1.61
N THR A 98 11.48 -2.80 2.89
CA THR A 98 12.73 -3.37 3.43
C THR A 98 12.84 -4.86 3.13
N ARG A 99 11.74 -5.61 3.31
CA ARG A 99 11.69 -7.04 3.01
C ARG A 99 11.93 -7.32 1.54
N LEU A 100 11.29 -6.58 0.64
CA LEU A 100 11.48 -6.75 -0.81
C LEU A 100 12.86 -6.31 -1.29
N MET A 101 13.45 -5.26 -0.71
CA MET A 101 14.83 -4.86 -0.99
C MET A 101 15.81 -5.96 -0.61
N THR A 102 15.63 -6.57 0.56
CA THR A 102 16.45 -7.71 1.03
C THR A 102 16.36 -8.91 0.08
N LEU A 103 15.20 -9.11 -0.55
CA LEU A 103 14.98 -10.18 -1.54
C LEU A 103 15.44 -9.82 -2.96
N GLY A 104 15.88 -8.58 -3.21
CA GLY A 104 16.20 -8.09 -4.55
C GLY A 104 14.97 -7.85 -5.45
N ASP A 105 13.79 -7.78 -4.86
CA ASP A 105 12.49 -7.72 -5.53
C ASP A 105 11.85 -6.32 -5.53
N TRP A 106 12.55 -5.32 -4.98
CA TRP A 106 12.09 -3.93 -4.92
C TRP A 106 12.48 -3.14 -6.18
N PRO A 107 11.52 -2.69 -7.02
CA PRO A 107 11.82 -1.95 -8.24
C PRO A 107 12.24 -0.50 -7.97
N ALA A 108 13.19 0.02 -8.75
CA ALA A 108 13.63 1.42 -8.64
C ALA A 108 12.50 2.43 -8.97
N GLU A 109 11.55 2.06 -9.83
CA GLU A 109 10.39 2.87 -10.15
C GLU A 109 9.38 2.94 -9.00
N ALA A 110 9.30 1.89 -8.17
CA ALA A 110 8.50 1.93 -6.95
C ALA A 110 9.09 2.91 -5.93
N GLU A 111 10.42 2.97 -5.84
CA GLU A 111 11.13 3.89 -4.94
C GLU A 111 10.77 5.35 -5.21
N LYS A 112 10.84 5.77 -6.48
CA LYS A 112 10.51 7.14 -6.90
C LYS A 112 9.10 7.56 -6.50
N ASP A 113 8.15 6.64 -6.63
CA ASP A 113 6.76 6.89 -6.25
C ASP A 113 6.59 6.97 -4.73
N ILE A 114 7.25 6.08 -3.96
CA ILE A 114 7.23 6.17 -2.49
C ILE A 114 7.74 7.54 -2.02
N GLU A 115 8.90 7.98 -2.51
CA GLU A 115 9.48 9.28 -2.14
C GLU A 115 8.50 10.41 -2.43
N LYS A 116 7.92 10.44 -3.64
CA LYS A 116 6.94 11.45 -4.05
C LYS A 116 5.71 11.47 -3.12
N PHE A 117 5.11 10.31 -2.87
CA PHE A 117 3.84 10.23 -2.14
C PHE A 117 4.02 10.39 -0.62
N LEU A 118 5.01 9.74 -0.01
CA LEU A 118 5.25 9.88 1.43
C LEU A 118 5.75 11.28 1.80
N ASN A 119 6.63 11.90 1.00
CA ASN A 119 7.07 13.27 1.28
C ASN A 119 5.89 14.26 1.19
N THR A 120 5.01 14.07 0.19
CA THR A 120 3.79 14.86 0.06
C THR A 120 2.86 14.69 1.26
N TYR A 121 2.76 13.47 1.81
CA TYR A 121 1.96 13.17 2.99
C TYR A 121 2.53 13.84 4.25
N LEU A 122 3.83 13.67 4.48
CA LEU A 122 4.52 14.22 5.66
C LEU A 122 4.54 15.75 5.66
N ALA A 123 4.61 16.39 4.49
CA ALA A 123 4.55 17.84 4.37
C ALA A 123 3.16 18.45 4.65
N ARG A 124 2.11 17.64 4.78
CA ARG A 124 0.71 18.07 5.00
C ARG A 124 0.19 17.76 6.41
N GLN A 125 0.96 17.01 7.20
CA GLN A 125 0.71 16.73 8.61
C GLN A 125 1.22 17.90 9.46
#